data_AF-A0A6G4KEQ2-F1
#
_entry.id   AF-A0A6G4KEQ2-F1
#
_cell.length_a   1.000
_cell.length_b   1.000
_cell.length_c   1.000
_cell.angle_alpha   90.00
_cell.angle_beta   90.00
_cell.angle_gamma   90.00
#
_symmetry.space_group_name_H-M   'P 1'
#
loop_
_entity.id
_entity.type
_entity.pdbx_description
1 polymer ?
#
loop_
_entity_poly.entity_id
_entity_poly.type
_entity_poly.pdbx_seq_one_letter_code
_entity_poly.pdbx_strand_id
1 'polypeptide(L)'
;MNRKIFALFALTAGMHLAVHASENVNTPENRQFLKQQENLSRQLREKPDHQLKAWAEKQVLENPLQRSDNHFLDELVRKQQASQDGKPRQGALYFVSFSIPEEGLKRMLGETRHYGIPATLRGMVNNDLKTTAEAVLSLVKDGATDGVQIDPTLFSQYGIRSVPALVVFCSQGYDIIRG
;
A
#
# COMPACT_ATOMS: atom_id res chain seq x y z
N MET A 1 -30.91 18.50 -5.55
CA MET A 1 -30.22 18.69 -4.26
C MET A 1 -29.56 17.38 -3.89
N ASN A 2 -28.29 17.15 -4.24
CA ASN A 2 -27.52 15.94 -3.89
C ASN A 2 -26.07 16.09 -4.34
N ARG A 3 -25.10 16.13 -3.40
CA ARG A 3 -23.66 15.95 -3.68
C ARG A 3 -22.93 15.52 -2.41
N LYS A 4 -22.16 14.43 -2.51
CA LYS A 4 -20.86 14.10 -1.89
C LYS A 4 -20.68 12.57 -2.01
N ILE A 5 -20.08 12.01 -3.07
CA ILE A 5 -18.71 12.04 -3.62
C ILE A 5 -17.68 11.26 -2.78
N PHE A 6 -17.34 10.09 -3.35
CA PHE A 6 -16.04 9.39 -3.44
C PHE A 6 -15.33 8.92 -2.16
N ALA A 7 -15.32 7.60 -1.96
CA ALA A 7 -14.32 6.87 -1.18
C ALA A 7 -13.42 6.06 -2.12
N LEU A 8 -12.11 6.25 -1.94
CA LEU A 8 -11.01 5.66 -2.68
C LEU A 8 -10.87 4.15 -2.39
N PHE A 9 -10.78 3.36 -3.47
CA PHE A 9 -10.28 1.98 -3.44
C PHE A 9 -8.75 1.99 -3.43
N ALA A 10 -8.15 1.24 -2.53
CA ALA A 10 -6.78 0.76 -2.68
C ALA A 10 -6.64 -0.62 -2.01
N LEU A 11 -6.34 -1.62 -2.86
CA LEU A 11 -5.58 -2.85 -2.61
C LEU A 11 -6.14 -3.79 -1.50
N THR A 12 -6.34 -5.10 -1.68
CA THR A 12 -5.63 -6.11 -2.47
C THR A 12 -6.34 -7.45 -2.26
N ALA A 13 -6.51 -8.24 -3.31
CA ALA A 13 -6.24 -9.68 -3.34
C ALA A 13 -6.50 -10.13 -4.79
N GLY A 14 -5.50 -10.51 -5.59
CA GLY A 14 -4.45 -11.44 -5.18
C GLY A 14 -5.04 -12.83 -4.93
N MET A 15 -6.07 -13.23 -5.68
CA MET A 15 -6.52 -14.61 -5.71
C MET A 15 -5.55 -15.39 -6.61
N HIS A 16 -4.70 -16.17 -5.96
CA HIS A 16 -3.82 -17.14 -6.58
C HIS A 16 -4.65 -18.13 -7.41
N LEU A 17 -4.53 -18.04 -8.74
CA LEU A 17 -4.71 -19.22 -9.58
C LEU A 17 -3.33 -19.78 -9.87
N ALA A 18 -3.07 -20.97 -9.35
CA ALA A 18 -2.00 -21.82 -9.85
C ALA A 18 -2.24 -22.03 -11.35
N VAL A 19 -1.45 -21.37 -12.19
CA VAL A 19 -1.38 -21.73 -13.61
C VAL A 19 -0.58 -23.02 -13.67
N HIS A 20 -1.29 -24.14 -13.65
CA HIS A 20 -0.76 -25.36 -14.24
C HIS A 20 -0.37 -25.02 -15.67
N ALA A 21 0.93 -25.04 -15.97
CA ALA A 21 1.45 -24.99 -17.33
C ALA A 21 0.99 -26.27 -18.05
N SER A 22 -0.23 -26.24 -18.56
CA SER A 22 -0.77 -27.24 -19.47
C SER A 22 -0.36 -26.83 -20.89
N GLU A 23 0.17 -27.78 -21.66
CA GLU A 23 0.72 -27.64 -23.01
C GLU A 23 -0.30 -27.16 -24.08
N ASN A 24 -1.41 -26.56 -23.67
CA ASN A 24 -2.56 -26.23 -24.51
C ASN A 24 -2.83 -24.70 -24.64
N VAL A 25 -1.79 -23.87 -24.64
CA VAL A 25 -1.93 -22.40 -24.75
C VAL A 25 -2.41 -21.96 -26.15
N ASN A 26 -2.37 -22.84 -27.16
CA ASN A 26 -2.59 -22.50 -28.58
C ASN A 26 -3.97 -22.84 -29.14
N THR A 27 -5.01 -23.06 -28.32
CA THR A 27 -6.38 -23.19 -28.82
C THR A 27 -6.97 -21.83 -29.24
N PRO A 28 -7.89 -21.82 -30.23
CA PRO A 28 -8.62 -20.61 -30.62
C PRO A 28 -9.35 -19.96 -29.43
N GLU A 29 -9.90 -20.78 -28.54
CA GLU A 29 -10.59 -20.33 -27.33
C GLU A 29 -9.65 -19.64 -26.35
N ASN A 30 -8.45 -20.20 -26.10
CA ASN A 30 -7.45 -19.56 -25.26
C ASN A 30 -6.97 -18.23 -25.85
N ARG A 31 -6.80 -18.14 -27.18
CA ARG A 31 -6.47 -16.87 -27.84
C ARG A 31 -7.58 -15.83 -27.71
N GLN A 32 -8.85 -16.24 -27.77
CA GLN A 32 -9.98 -15.33 -27.56
C GLN A 32 -10.06 -14.84 -26.12
N PHE A 33 -9.90 -15.75 -25.15
CA PHE A 33 -9.87 -15.41 -23.74
C PHE A 33 -8.73 -14.42 -23.41
N LEU A 34 -7.51 -14.68 -23.90
CA LEU A 34 -6.35 -13.80 -23.69
C LEU A 34 -6.57 -12.42 -24.33
N LYS A 35 -7.13 -12.35 -25.54
CA LYS A 35 -7.49 -11.07 -26.18
C LYS A 35 -8.56 -10.30 -25.40
N GLN A 36 -9.53 -11.02 -24.83
CA GLN A 36 -10.57 -10.42 -24.00
C GLN A 36 -9.97 -9.84 -22.71
N GLN A 37 -9.06 -10.57 -22.07
CA GLN A 37 -8.34 -10.10 -20.89
C GLN A 37 -7.45 -8.89 -21.19
N GLU A 38 -6.74 -8.88 -22.33
CA GLU A 38 -5.93 -7.74 -22.74
C GLU A 38 -6.79 -6.50 -23.02
N ASN A 39 -7.89 -6.64 -23.77
CA ASN A 39 -8.80 -5.53 -24.06
C ASN A 39 -9.44 -4.94 -22.80
N LEU A 40 -9.85 -5.80 -21.86
CA LEU A 40 -10.36 -5.35 -20.57
C LEU A 40 -9.28 -4.58 -19.80
N SER A 41 -8.04 -5.10 -19.77
CA SER A 41 -6.92 -4.42 -19.10
C SER A 41 -6.61 -3.05 -19.71
N ARG A 42 -6.69 -2.90 -21.04
CA ARG A 42 -6.49 -1.61 -21.72
C ARG A 42 -7.61 -0.62 -21.39
N GLN A 43 -8.87 -1.07 -21.39
CA GLN A 43 -10.00 -0.19 -21.03
C GLN A 43 -9.90 0.32 -19.59
N LEU A 44 -9.52 -0.54 -18.65
CA LEU A 44 -9.32 -0.14 -17.25
C LEU A 44 -8.17 0.87 -17.08
N ARG A 45 -7.16 0.80 -17.95
CA ARG A 45 -6.02 1.72 -17.99
C ARG A 45 -6.39 3.10 -18.55
N GLU A 46 -7.34 3.15 -19.49
CA GLU A 46 -7.76 4.37 -20.18
C GLU A 46 -8.87 5.14 -19.45
N LYS A 47 -9.72 4.47 -18.66
CA LYS A 47 -10.83 5.10 -17.91
C LYS A 47 -10.89 4.61 -16.46
N PRO A 48 -9.93 5.04 -15.62
CA PRO A 48 -9.69 4.41 -14.33
C PRO A 48 -10.88 4.51 -13.36
N ASP A 49 -11.64 5.61 -13.31
CA ASP A 49 -12.47 5.82 -12.11
C ASP A 49 -13.91 5.27 -12.21
N HIS A 50 -14.55 5.33 -13.37
CA HIS A 50 -15.98 5.00 -13.47
C HIS A 50 -16.26 3.53 -13.84
N GLN A 51 -15.42 2.92 -14.68
CA GLN A 51 -15.60 1.52 -15.08
C GLN A 51 -15.11 0.53 -14.02
N LEU A 52 -13.99 0.83 -13.33
CA LEU A 52 -13.54 0.04 -12.18
C LEU A 52 -14.60 0.01 -11.08
N LYS A 53 -15.25 1.15 -10.83
CA LYS A 53 -16.30 1.26 -9.83
C LYS A 53 -17.53 0.41 -10.18
N ALA A 54 -18.04 0.55 -11.41
CA ALA A 54 -19.18 -0.24 -11.87
C ALA A 54 -18.88 -1.76 -11.92
N TRP A 55 -17.64 -2.14 -12.24
CA TRP A 55 -17.19 -3.53 -12.21
C TRP A 55 -17.06 -4.06 -10.78
N ALA A 56 -16.48 -3.29 -9.86
CA ALA A 56 -16.37 -3.65 -8.45
C ALA A 56 -17.75 -3.78 -7.79
N GLU A 57 -18.68 -2.86 -8.09
CA GLU A 57 -20.07 -2.93 -7.64
C GLU A 57 -20.77 -4.21 -8.13
N LYS A 58 -20.54 -4.63 -9.37
CA LYS A 58 -21.07 -5.90 -9.90
C LYS A 58 -20.46 -7.11 -9.20
N GLN A 59 -19.15 -7.12 -8.95
CA GLN A 59 -18.48 -8.22 -8.25
C GLN A 59 -18.97 -8.38 -6.80
N VAL A 60 -19.21 -7.28 -6.09
CA VAL A 60 -19.76 -7.29 -4.72
C VAL A 60 -21.21 -7.78 -4.70
N LEU A 61 -21.99 -7.47 -5.74
CA LEU A 61 -23.35 -7.96 -5.89
C LEU A 61 -23.39 -9.47 -6.19
N GLU A 62 -22.43 -9.97 -6.98
CA GLU A 62 -22.32 -11.39 -7.34
C GLU A 62 -21.71 -12.24 -6.21
N ASN A 63 -20.86 -11.66 -5.35
CA ASN A 63 -20.26 -12.33 -4.19
C ASN A 63 -20.43 -11.48 -2.92
N PRO A 64 -21.62 -11.46 -2.31
CA PRO A 64 -21.86 -10.69 -1.10
C PRO A 64 -21.00 -11.22 0.05
N LEU A 65 -20.24 -10.32 0.69
CA LEU A 65 -19.43 -10.65 1.87
C LEU A 65 -20.33 -11.12 3.02
N GLN A 66 -19.80 -12.03 3.83
CA GLN A 66 -20.49 -12.51 5.02
C GLN A 66 -20.66 -11.35 6.02
N ARG A 67 -21.77 -11.36 6.78
CA ARG A 67 -22.15 -10.25 7.66
C ARG A 67 -21.08 -9.90 8.72
N SER A 68 -20.29 -10.88 9.17
CA SER A 68 -19.15 -10.67 10.09
C SER A 68 -18.03 -9.83 9.46
N ASP A 69 -17.73 -10.05 8.18
CA ASP A 69 -16.64 -9.37 7.48
C ASP A 69 -16.98 -7.90 7.27
N ASN A 70 -18.26 -7.60 7.03
CA ASN A 70 -18.74 -6.22 6.89
C ASN A 70 -18.51 -5.40 8.16
N HIS A 71 -18.79 -5.96 9.35
CA HIS A 71 -18.58 -5.23 10.62
C HIS A 71 -17.09 -4.98 10.90
N PHE A 72 -16.23 -5.94 10.56
CA PHE A 72 -14.78 -5.79 10.70
C PHE A 72 -14.22 -4.74 9.72
N LEU A 73 -14.67 -4.76 8.47
CA LEU A 73 -14.31 -3.75 7.46
C LEU A 73 -14.80 -2.36 7.87
N ASP A 74 -16.02 -2.24 8.38
CA ASP A 74 -16.56 -0.97 8.89
C ASP A 74 -15.74 -0.42 10.06
N GLU A 75 -15.29 -1.30 10.98
CA GLU A 75 -14.44 -0.88 12.09
C GLU A 75 -13.05 -0.43 11.62
N LEU A 76 -12.46 -1.11 10.64
CA LEU A 76 -11.20 -0.70 10.01
C LEU A 76 -11.34 0.62 9.27
N VAL A 77 -12.38 0.78 8.45
CA VAL A 77 -12.66 2.02 7.72
C VAL A 77 -12.88 3.17 8.70
N ARG A 78 -13.60 2.95 9.80
CA ARG A 78 -13.82 3.97 10.84
C ARG A 78 -12.51 4.36 11.54
N LYS A 79 -11.65 3.39 11.88
CA LYS A 79 -10.32 3.67 12.46
C LYS A 79 -9.42 4.42 11.47
N GLN A 80 -9.45 4.05 10.20
CA GLN A 80 -8.67 4.69 9.15
C GLN A 80 -9.19 6.10 8.83
N GLN A 81 -10.50 6.31 8.74
CA GLN A 81 -11.13 7.62 8.48
C GLN A 81 -10.93 8.58 9.65
N ALA A 82 -11.07 8.13 10.90
CA ALA A 82 -10.72 8.92 12.08
C ALA A 82 -9.24 9.34 12.10
N SER A 83 -8.38 8.61 11.38
CA SER A 83 -6.96 8.93 11.18
C SER A 83 -6.71 9.77 9.91
N GLN A 84 -7.69 9.91 9.02
CA GLN A 84 -7.61 10.66 7.76
C GLN A 84 -8.38 11.99 7.77
N ASP A 85 -9.19 12.27 8.79
CA ASP A 85 -9.84 13.56 8.99
C ASP A 85 -8.80 14.64 9.30
N GLY A 86 -8.22 15.16 8.22
CA GLY A 86 -7.13 16.12 8.20
C GLY A 86 -5.79 15.42 8.16
N LYS A 87 -5.17 15.33 6.97
CA LYS A 87 -3.71 15.15 6.88
C LYS A 87 -3.08 16.08 7.92
N PRO A 88 -2.20 15.58 8.80
CA PRO A 88 -1.62 16.40 9.84
C PRO A 88 -1.11 17.70 9.22
N ARG A 89 -1.57 18.86 9.71
CA ARG A 89 -1.05 20.16 9.24
C ARG A 89 0.41 20.33 9.64
N GLN A 90 0.90 19.48 10.53
CA GLN A 90 2.28 19.39 10.97
C GLN A 90 2.61 17.96 11.39
N GLY A 91 3.83 17.51 11.17
CA GLY A 91 4.28 16.17 11.55
C GLY A 91 5.70 15.88 11.10
N ALA A 92 6.11 14.63 11.30
CA ALA A 92 7.41 14.14 10.86
C ALA A 92 7.27 12.77 10.20
N LEU A 93 8.16 12.48 9.25
CA LEU A 93 8.30 11.19 8.58
C LEU A 93 9.77 10.79 8.61
N TYR A 94 10.05 9.54 9.00
CA TYR A 94 11.42 9.02 9.05
C TYR A 94 11.66 7.99 7.96
N PHE A 95 12.53 8.31 7.00
CA PHE A 95 12.77 7.48 5.82
C PHE A 95 13.94 6.53 6.04
N VAL A 96 13.69 5.23 5.82
CA VAL A 96 14.65 4.13 5.98
C VAL A 96 14.60 3.15 4.80
N SER A 97 15.60 2.27 4.72
CA SER A 97 15.75 1.25 3.68
C SER A 97 16.47 0.03 4.26
N PHE A 98 16.27 -1.14 3.67
CA PHE A 98 17.04 -2.35 3.97
C PHE A 98 18.48 -2.32 3.47
N SER A 99 18.90 -1.26 2.78
CA SER A 99 20.33 -0.99 2.55
C SER A 99 21.09 -0.67 3.85
N ILE A 100 20.36 -0.36 4.93
CA ILE A 100 20.88 -0.17 6.27
C ILE A 100 20.98 -1.54 6.95
N PRO A 101 22.10 -1.86 7.63
CA PRO A 101 22.22 -3.09 8.42
C PRO A 101 21.10 -3.23 9.46
N GLU A 102 20.68 -4.47 9.72
CA GLU A 102 19.54 -4.78 10.60
C GLU A 102 19.67 -4.15 12.00
N GLU A 103 20.86 -4.21 12.61
CA GLU A 103 21.11 -3.60 13.93
C GLU A 103 20.88 -2.09 13.93
N GLY A 104 21.33 -1.41 12.86
CA GLY A 104 21.11 0.02 12.68
C GLY A 104 19.62 0.33 12.50
N LEU A 105 18.93 -0.49 11.71
CA LEU A 105 17.50 -0.36 11.47
C LEU A 105 16.68 -0.55 12.76
N LYS A 106 16.98 -1.57 13.57
CA LYS A 106 16.31 -1.81 14.86
C LYS A 106 16.46 -0.63 15.81
N ARG A 107 17.68 -0.10 15.96
CA ARG A 107 17.94 1.08 16.79
C ARG A 107 17.14 2.29 16.31
N MET A 108 17.19 2.59 15.01
CA MET A 108 16.46 3.73 14.44
C MET A 108 14.95 3.59 14.61
N LEU A 109 14.42 2.40 14.36
CA LEU A 109 12.99 2.12 14.52
C LEU A 109 12.54 2.28 15.98
N GLY A 110 13.35 1.81 16.94
CA GLY A 110 13.09 1.99 18.37
C GLY A 110 13.01 3.46 18.77
N GLU A 111 13.93 4.30 18.26
CA GLU A 111 13.89 5.75 18.48
C GLU A 111 12.64 6.37 17.86
N THR A 112 12.32 6.05 16.60
CA THR A 112 11.14 6.63 15.93
C THR A 112 9.84 6.28 16.64
N ARG A 113 9.75 5.06 17.19
CA ARG A 113 8.64 4.62 18.04
C ARG A 113 8.55 5.46 19.30
N HIS A 114 9.67 5.72 19.99
CA HIS A 114 9.71 6.54 21.20
C HIS A 114 9.17 7.96 20.95
N TYR A 115 9.48 8.55 19.79
CA TYR A 115 9.02 9.89 19.41
C TYR A 115 7.66 9.91 18.68
N GLY A 116 7.02 8.75 18.46
CA GLY A 116 5.77 8.66 17.72
C GLY A 116 5.88 9.07 16.24
N ILE A 117 7.08 8.99 15.67
CA ILE A 117 7.35 9.34 14.27
C ILE A 117 7.16 8.08 13.42
N PRO A 118 6.26 8.08 12.42
CA PRO A 118 6.11 6.94 11.53
C PRO A 118 7.37 6.76 10.66
N ALA A 119 7.91 5.53 10.66
CA ALA A 119 8.99 5.15 9.78
C ALA A 119 8.46 4.72 8.41
N THR A 120 8.96 5.33 7.34
CA THR A 120 8.66 5.04 5.94
C THR A 120 9.79 4.25 5.30
N LEU A 121 9.49 3.04 4.85
CA LEU A 121 10.44 2.11 4.27
C LEU A 121 10.42 2.17 2.74
N ARG A 122 11.60 2.20 2.12
CA ARG A 122 11.72 2.19 0.66
C ARG A 122 11.51 0.80 0.08
N GLY A 123 10.34 0.58 -0.53
CA GLY A 123 10.11 -0.53 -1.46
C GLY A 123 10.24 -1.92 -0.84
N MET A 124 10.68 -2.88 -1.66
CA MET A 124 10.77 -4.31 -1.32
C MET A 124 12.23 -4.76 -1.24
N VAL A 125 12.57 -5.58 -0.24
CA VAL A 125 13.83 -6.31 -0.15
C VAL A 125 13.99 -7.17 -1.40
N ASN A 126 15.06 -6.95 -2.17
CA ASN A 126 15.39 -7.78 -3.34
C ASN A 126 14.23 -7.96 -4.35
N ASN A 127 13.30 -7.00 -4.44
CA ASN A 127 12.09 -7.09 -5.26
C ASN A 127 11.12 -8.23 -4.86
N ASP A 128 11.19 -8.70 -3.62
CA ASP A 128 10.34 -9.77 -3.08
C ASP A 128 9.48 -9.26 -1.90
N LEU A 129 8.16 -9.31 -2.09
CA LEU A 129 7.17 -8.95 -1.08
C LEU A 129 7.20 -9.88 0.14
N LYS A 130 7.44 -11.19 -0.05
CA LYS A 130 7.47 -12.17 1.04
C LYS A 130 8.65 -11.90 1.96
N THR A 131 9.85 -11.78 1.38
CA THR A 131 11.07 -11.44 2.11
C THR A 131 10.92 -10.08 2.82
N THR A 132 10.28 -9.11 2.18
CA THR A 132 9.99 -7.80 2.81
C THR A 132 9.05 -7.93 4.00
N ALA A 133 7.95 -8.67 3.85
CA ALA A 133 6.98 -8.89 4.92
C ALA A 133 7.61 -9.64 6.10
N GLU A 134 8.45 -10.64 5.84
CA GLU A 134 9.19 -11.37 6.88
C GLU A 134 10.17 -10.47 7.63
N ALA A 135 10.94 -9.64 6.92
CA ALA A 135 11.88 -8.71 7.52
C ALA A 135 11.14 -7.65 8.38
N VAL A 136 10.05 -7.07 7.87
CA VAL A 136 9.20 -6.15 8.63
C VAL A 136 8.60 -6.85 9.85
N LEU A 137 8.09 -8.06 9.69
CA LEU A 137 7.51 -8.83 10.78
C LEU A 137 8.53 -9.16 11.87
N SER A 138 9.78 -9.46 11.50
CA SER A 138 10.89 -9.67 12.43
C SER A 138 11.14 -8.41 13.27
N LEU A 139 11.19 -7.25 12.62
CA LEU A 139 11.38 -5.95 13.30
C LEU A 139 10.24 -5.61 14.26
N VAL A 140 9.00 -6.00 13.94
CA VAL A 140 7.84 -5.81 14.81
C VAL A 140 7.86 -6.79 16.00
N LYS A 141 8.17 -8.07 15.75
CA LYS A 141 8.23 -9.11 16.79
C LYS A 141 9.31 -8.83 17.83
N ASP A 142 10.43 -8.28 17.41
CA ASP A 142 11.54 -7.89 18.29
C ASP A 142 11.24 -6.58 19.08
N GLY A 143 10.05 -5.99 18.91
CA GLY A 143 9.61 -4.78 19.61
C GLY A 143 10.22 -3.49 19.08
N ALA A 144 11.05 -3.55 18.03
CA ALA A 144 11.74 -2.39 17.47
C ALA A 144 10.76 -1.36 16.88
N THR A 145 9.58 -1.77 16.41
CA THR A 145 8.52 -0.86 15.95
C THR A 145 7.13 -1.50 16.07
N ASP A 146 6.08 -0.68 16.05
CA ASP A 146 4.68 -1.15 15.88
C ASP A 146 4.31 -1.42 14.42
N GLY A 147 5.19 -1.07 13.50
CA GLY A 147 5.02 -1.26 12.07
C GLY A 147 5.89 -0.29 11.27
N VAL A 148 5.93 -0.46 9.95
CA VAL A 148 6.55 0.51 9.04
C VAL A 148 5.58 0.83 7.91
N GLN A 149 5.60 2.08 7.46
CA GLN A 149 4.80 2.51 6.33
C GLN A 149 5.55 2.20 5.03
N ILE A 150 4.90 1.54 4.08
CA ILE A 150 5.44 1.32 2.74
C ILE A 150 4.67 2.23 1.79
N ASP A 151 5.26 3.39 1.48
CA ASP A 151 4.70 4.34 0.52
C ASP A 151 5.80 4.87 -0.41
N PRO A 152 5.91 4.34 -1.65
CA PRO A 152 6.93 4.76 -2.60
C PRO A 152 6.72 6.20 -3.10
N THR A 153 5.52 6.76 -2.96
CA THR A 153 5.21 8.12 -3.42
C THR A 153 5.84 9.17 -2.52
N LEU A 154 5.94 8.93 -1.21
CA LEU A 154 6.56 9.85 -0.25
C LEU A 154 8.04 10.08 -0.53
N PHE A 155 8.78 9.04 -0.92
CA PHE A 155 10.20 9.17 -1.31
C PHE A 155 10.36 10.12 -2.50
N SER A 156 9.47 10.02 -3.49
CA SER A 156 9.50 10.86 -4.68
C SER A 156 9.01 12.27 -4.38
N GLN A 157 7.96 12.40 -3.56
CA GLN A 157 7.37 13.66 -3.15
C GLN A 157 8.36 14.56 -2.41
N TYR A 158 9.13 14.01 -1.47
CA TYR A 158 10.12 14.76 -0.70
C TYR A 158 11.53 14.71 -1.31
N GLY A 159 11.70 14.09 -2.49
CA GLY A 159 12.99 13.99 -3.17
C GLY A 159 14.07 13.25 -2.37
N ILE A 160 13.67 12.25 -1.58
CA ILE A 160 14.57 11.46 -0.73
C ILE A 160 15.31 10.44 -1.60
N ARG A 161 16.60 10.70 -1.86
CA ARG A 161 17.49 9.84 -2.66
C ARG A 161 18.41 8.98 -1.80
N SER A 162 18.76 9.45 -0.61
CA SER A 162 19.58 8.76 0.39
C SER A 162 18.80 8.61 1.69
N VAL A 163 19.15 7.58 2.46
CA VAL A 163 18.60 7.31 3.79
C VAL A 163 19.76 7.05 4.77
N PRO A 164 19.58 7.30 6.07
CA PRO A 164 18.36 7.78 6.73
C PRO A 164 18.06 9.26 6.45
N ALA A 165 16.77 9.60 6.46
CA ALA A 165 16.34 11.00 6.35
C ALA A 165 15.10 11.27 7.20
N LEU A 166 15.06 12.43 7.86
CA LEU A 166 13.91 12.90 8.62
C LEU A 166 13.31 14.10 7.89
N VAL A 167 12.03 14.01 7.55
CA VAL A 167 11.25 15.12 7.01
C VAL A 167 10.36 15.65 8.11
N VAL A 168 10.48 16.93 8.42
CA VAL A 168 9.56 17.64 9.32
C VAL A 168 8.75 18.60 8.46
N PHE A 169 7.43 18.52 8.53
CA PHE A 169 6.54 19.31 7.68
C PHE A 169 5.52 20.07 8.51
N CYS A 170 5.09 21.22 8.00
CA CYS A 170 4.03 22.04 8.53
C CYS A 170 3.21 22.66 7.37
N SER A 171 2.23 23.52 7.68
CA SER A 171 1.42 24.18 6.64
C SER A 171 2.19 25.15 5.74
N GLN A 172 3.39 25.58 6.15
CA GLN A 172 4.22 26.53 5.40
C GLN A 172 5.24 25.83 4.48
N GLY A 173 5.53 24.54 4.70
CA GLY A 173 6.56 23.82 3.97
C GLY A 173 7.10 22.62 4.73
N TYR A 174 8.30 22.19 4.38
CA TYR A 174 9.00 21.09 5.05
C TYR A 174 10.50 21.32 5.05
N ASP A 175 11.17 20.77 6.06
CA ASP A 175 12.62 20.68 6.16
C ASP A 175 13.04 19.22 6.11
N ILE A 176 14.21 18.98 5.52
CA ILE A 176 14.78 17.64 5.38
C ILE A 176 16.13 17.59 6.07
N ILE A 177 16.23 16.76 7.10
CA ILE A 177 17.47 16.44 7.79
C ILE A 177 17.97 15.11 7.22
N ARG A 178 19.21 15.09 6.74
CA ARG A 178 19.84 13.91 6.13
C ARG A 178 20.96 13.43 7.04
N GLY A 179 21.03 12.12 7.25
CA GLY A 179 22.15 11.45 7.93
C GLY A 179 23.24 11.02 6.96
#